data_AF-A0A6I2H8G3-F1
#
_entry.id   AF-A0A6I2H8G3-F1
#
_cell.length_a   1.000
_cell.length_b   1.000
_cell.length_c   1.000
_cell.angle_alpha   90.00
_cell.angle_beta   90.00
_cell.angle_gamma   90.00
#
_symmetry.space_group_name_H-M   'P 1'
#
loop_
_entity.id
_entity.type
_entity.pdbx_description
1 polymer ?
#
loop_
_entity_poly.entity_id
_entity_poly.type
_entity_poly.pdbx_seq_one_letter_code
_entity_poly.pdbx_strand_id
1 'polypeptide(L)'
;MNRVPFALCTLALAAVLAAAGGQGAGATFQERYAAFQKRLDAERAKTGLGYDALRRKYPTPELSLVSAVPASEGSRVCLAPGKTAKLVLDAKVVPGSFIDFNCDALTVVDQKLEGGKLRLEVRARPDAMPGRCDLLVASAGSGIQASLPLVQVVGRYTWELQLANGTSSRWVVDATRCEDAADLRGVSRWSRQGKAQGERPVALSGSGGAWRAQVEPTPEEQQALSEELTAQSSSERTNAAMEKINALSQKMGEECVKLKPEQMQPCFEKYQKLLEPHQKVLQAAGDQMKEASTVRKVGCHELQLTVGEAGAVTGTGEGCGAPGETAVKGKVAVSAASAP
;
A
#
# COMPACT_ATOMS: atom_id res chain seq x y z
N MET A 1 -49.07 -47.67 -31.82
CA MET A 1 -49.31 -46.90 -30.58
C MET A 1 -48.28 -47.34 -29.54
N ASN A 2 -47.14 -46.64 -29.45
CA ASN A 2 -46.10 -46.94 -28.45
C ASN A 2 -45.93 -45.71 -27.57
N ARG A 3 -46.38 -45.79 -26.31
CA ARG A 3 -46.16 -44.78 -25.29
C ARG A 3 -45.01 -45.25 -24.41
N VAL A 4 -43.85 -44.61 -24.57
CA VAL A 4 -42.71 -44.75 -23.65
C VAL A 4 -42.93 -43.74 -22.52
N PRO A 5 -42.94 -44.14 -21.24
CA PRO A 5 -43.05 -43.20 -20.15
C PRO A 5 -41.70 -42.49 -19.97
N PHE A 6 -41.70 -41.16 -20.10
CA PHE A 6 -40.61 -40.29 -19.67
C PHE A 6 -40.52 -40.36 -18.14
N ALA A 7 -39.54 -41.11 -17.64
CA ALA A 7 -39.15 -41.08 -16.25
C ALA A 7 -38.56 -39.70 -15.91
N LEU A 8 -39.29 -38.93 -15.11
CA LEU A 8 -38.78 -37.74 -14.44
C LEU A 8 -37.63 -38.13 -13.51
N CYS A 9 -36.40 -37.97 -13.98
CA CYS A 9 -35.21 -37.94 -13.14
C CYS A 9 -35.25 -36.63 -12.31
N THR A 10 -35.93 -36.69 -11.18
CA THR A 10 -35.80 -35.72 -10.09
C THR A 10 -34.41 -35.91 -9.47
N LEU A 11 -33.41 -35.28 -10.09
CA LEU A 11 -32.10 -35.11 -9.49
C LEU A 11 -32.27 -34.26 -8.23
N ALA A 12 -32.20 -34.92 -7.08
CA ALA A 12 -32.12 -34.32 -5.76
C ALA A 12 -30.91 -33.37 -5.71
N LEU A 13 -31.16 -32.10 -6.00
CA LEU A 13 -30.21 -30.99 -5.88
C LEU A 13 -30.14 -30.54 -4.41
N ALA A 14 -29.81 -31.47 -3.52
CA ALA A 14 -29.82 -31.24 -2.07
C ALA A 14 -28.63 -31.95 -1.40
N ALA A 15 -27.40 -31.63 -1.81
CA ALA A 15 -26.17 -31.92 -1.03
C ALA A 15 -24.88 -31.37 -1.67
N VAL A 16 -24.77 -30.07 -2.01
CA VAL A 16 -23.45 -29.41 -2.17
C VAL A 16 -23.50 -27.95 -1.70
N LEU A 17 -24.02 -27.71 -0.50
CA LEU A 17 -23.77 -26.47 0.24
C LEU A 17 -22.79 -26.68 1.40
N ALA A 18 -22.28 -27.91 1.59
CA ALA A 18 -21.32 -28.29 2.62
C ALA A 18 -19.85 -28.25 2.14
N ALA A 19 -19.57 -27.58 1.02
CA ALA A 19 -18.21 -27.21 0.61
C ALA A 19 -18.01 -25.68 0.65
N ALA A 20 -18.82 -24.98 1.47
CA ALA A 20 -18.38 -23.73 2.07
C ALA A 20 -17.15 -24.09 2.90
N GLY A 21 -15.98 -23.92 2.29
CA GLY A 21 -14.71 -24.37 2.80
C GLY A 21 -14.55 -23.92 4.23
N GLY A 22 -14.11 -24.83 5.09
CA GLY A 22 -13.38 -24.41 6.27
C GLY A 22 -12.29 -23.48 5.78
N GLN A 23 -12.50 -22.18 5.97
CA GLN A 23 -11.43 -21.20 5.92
C GLN A 23 -10.46 -21.69 6.99
N GLY A 24 -9.45 -22.46 6.59
CA GLY A 24 -8.40 -22.88 7.50
C GLY A 24 -7.89 -21.61 8.15
N ALA A 25 -8.09 -21.48 9.47
CA ALA A 25 -7.67 -20.31 10.20
C ALA A 25 -6.17 -20.09 9.92
N GLY A 26 -5.84 -19.07 9.12
CA GLY A 26 -4.46 -18.75 8.74
C GLY A 26 -4.16 -18.72 7.24
N ALA A 27 -4.97 -19.28 6.35
CA ALA A 27 -4.71 -19.17 4.91
C ALA A 27 -4.96 -17.74 4.40
N THR A 28 -4.03 -17.16 3.65
CA THR A 28 -4.16 -15.81 3.07
C THR A 28 -5.21 -15.78 1.95
N PHE A 29 -5.73 -14.60 1.61
CA PHE A 29 -6.66 -14.41 0.50
C PHE A 29 -6.08 -14.99 -0.80
N GLN A 30 -4.80 -14.74 -1.04
CA GLN A 30 -4.11 -15.22 -2.23
C GLN A 30 -4.12 -16.77 -2.31
N GLU A 31 -3.87 -17.45 -1.21
CA GLU A 31 -3.93 -18.91 -1.14
C GLU A 31 -5.36 -19.44 -1.35
N ARG A 32 -6.35 -18.83 -0.69
CA ARG A 32 -7.75 -19.20 -0.83
C ARG A 32 -8.24 -19.01 -2.27
N TYR A 33 -7.85 -17.90 -2.90
CA TYR A 33 -8.22 -17.59 -4.28
C TYR A 33 -7.49 -18.49 -5.29
N ALA A 34 -6.19 -18.76 -5.10
CA ALA A 34 -5.46 -19.70 -5.95
C ALA A 34 -6.04 -21.12 -5.88
N ALA A 35 -6.45 -21.57 -4.69
CA ALA A 35 -7.13 -22.85 -4.52
C ALA A 35 -8.50 -22.89 -5.22
N PHE A 36 -9.22 -21.77 -5.27
CA PHE A 36 -10.43 -21.66 -6.07
C PHE A 36 -10.14 -21.74 -7.57
N GLN A 37 -9.17 -20.97 -8.08
CA GLN A 37 -8.79 -20.99 -9.50
C GLN A 37 -8.35 -22.39 -9.96
N LYS A 38 -7.58 -23.10 -9.14
CA LYS A 38 -7.18 -24.49 -9.45
C LYS A 38 -8.38 -25.43 -9.59
N ARG A 39 -9.40 -25.28 -8.74
CA ARG A 39 -10.66 -26.06 -8.84
C ARG A 39 -11.44 -25.69 -10.09
N LEU A 40 -11.52 -24.39 -10.38
CA LEU A 40 -12.19 -23.85 -11.56
C LEU A 40 -11.61 -24.42 -12.86
N ASP A 41 -10.28 -24.43 -12.98
CA ASP A 41 -9.61 -24.96 -14.18
C ASP A 41 -9.84 -26.46 -14.36
N ALA A 42 -9.84 -27.22 -13.26
CA ALA A 42 -10.17 -28.64 -13.30
C ALA A 42 -11.62 -28.89 -13.74
N GLU A 43 -12.58 -28.05 -13.31
CA GLU A 43 -13.97 -28.13 -13.76
C GLU A 43 -14.13 -27.75 -15.24
N ARG A 44 -13.47 -26.69 -15.69
CA ARG A 44 -13.49 -26.27 -17.10
C ARG A 44 -12.97 -27.38 -18.00
N ALA A 45 -11.83 -27.99 -17.64
CA ALA A 45 -11.25 -29.11 -18.36
C ALA A 45 -12.21 -30.31 -18.47
N LYS A 46 -12.97 -30.60 -17.39
CA LYS A 46 -13.99 -31.67 -17.40
C LYS A 46 -15.20 -31.35 -18.28
N THR A 47 -15.62 -30.09 -18.33
CA THR A 47 -16.81 -29.71 -19.12
C THR A 47 -16.56 -29.63 -20.62
N GLY A 48 -15.32 -29.39 -21.04
CA GLY A 48 -14.97 -29.22 -22.47
C GLY A 48 -15.64 -28.01 -23.15
N LEU A 49 -16.28 -27.12 -22.39
CA LEU A 49 -16.98 -25.95 -22.92
C LEU A 49 -16.00 -24.83 -23.25
N GLY A 50 -16.19 -24.18 -24.40
CA GLY A 50 -15.49 -22.95 -24.75
C GLY A 50 -15.90 -21.78 -23.85
N TYR A 51 -15.08 -20.73 -23.83
CA TYR A 51 -15.26 -19.56 -22.95
C TYR A 51 -16.64 -18.88 -23.06
N ASP A 52 -17.16 -18.68 -24.27
CA ASP A 52 -18.48 -18.05 -24.48
C ASP A 52 -19.64 -18.92 -23.99
N ALA A 53 -19.50 -20.23 -24.04
CA ALA A 53 -20.48 -21.17 -23.49
C ALA A 53 -20.43 -21.15 -21.96
N LEU A 54 -19.22 -21.11 -21.38
CA LEU A 54 -19.02 -20.96 -19.94
C LEU A 54 -19.59 -19.64 -19.42
N ARG A 55 -19.35 -18.52 -20.10
CA ARG A 55 -19.87 -17.21 -19.73
C ARG A 55 -21.40 -17.14 -19.77
N ARG A 56 -22.03 -17.77 -20.77
CA ARG A 56 -23.50 -17.86 -20.85
C ARG A 56 -24.10 -18.71 -19.74
N LYS A 57 -23.43 -19.81 -19.38
CA LYS A 57 -23.86 -20.71 -18.29
C LYS A 57 -23.59 -20.10 -16.90
N TYR A 58 -22.50 -19.37 -16.76
CA TYR A 58 -22.00 -18.78 -15.53
C TYR A 58 -21.68 -17.29 -15.75
N PRO A 59 -22.70 -16.42 -15.70
CA PRO A 59 -22.53 -14.99 -16.00
C PRO A 59 -21.68 -14.26 -14.94
N THR A 60 -21.34 -13.01 -15.24
CA THR A 60 -20.71 -12.08 -14.31
C THR A 60 -21.60 -11.90 -13.07
N PRO A 61 -21.06 -12.04 -11.85
CA PRO A 61 -21.79 -11.71 -10.63
C PRO A 61 -22.19 -10.24 -10.60
N GLU A 62 -23.41 -9.94 -10.12
CA GLU A 62 -23.85 -8.57 -9.84
C GLU A 62 -23.97 -8.37 -8.32
N LEU A 63 -23.43 -7.26 -7.81
CA LEU A 63 -23.41 -6.92 -6.39
C LEU A 63 -23.86 -5.48 -6.19
N SER A 64 -24.81 -5.25 -5.29
CA SER A 64 -25.17 -3.92 -4.80
C SER A 64 -25.44 -3.92 -3.31
N LEU A 65 -24.97 -2.89 -2.62
CA LEU A 65 -25.17 -2.73 -1.18
C LEU A 65 -26.61 -2.26 -0.91
N VAL A 66 -27.35 -3.01 -0.09
CA VAL A 66 -28.76 -2.70 0.23
C VAL A 66 -28.88 -2.00 1.56
N SER A 67 -28.09 -2.45 2.53
CA SER A 67 -27.94 -1.78 3.81
C SER A 67 -26.55 -2.06 4.37
N ALA A 68 -25.75 -1.02 4.41
CA ALA A 68 -24.80 -0.83 5.49
C ALA A 68 -25.42 0.18 6.48
N VAL A 69 -24.87 0.21 7.69
CA VAL A 69 -24.98 1.24 8.74
C VAL A 69 -25.39 2.63 8.19
N PRO A 70 -26.20 3.45 8.91
CA PRO A 70 -26.83 4.68 8.43
C PRO A 70 -25.99 5.54 7.49
N ALA A 71 -26.66 6.10 6.47
CA ALA A 71 -26.12 6.80 5.30
C ALA A 71 -25.18 8.01 5.57
N SER A 72 -24.84 8.30 6.83
CA SER A 72 -23.95 9.38 7.24
C SER A 72 -22.45 9.07 7.07
N GLU A 73 -22.05 7.84 6.74
CA GLU A 73 -20.62 7.43 6.68
C GLU A 73 -20.14 6.94 5.29
N GLY A 74 -20.87 7.27 4.22
CA GLY A 74 -20.49 6.89 2.85
C GLY A 74 -20.78 5.42 2.51
N SER A 75 -20.37 4.97 1.31
CA SER A 75 -20.71 3.63 0.78
C SER A 75 -19.96 2.46 1.43
N ARG A 76 -19.30 2.66 2.58
CA ARG A 76 -18.42 1.66 3.23
C ARG A 76 -18.73 1.54 4.71
N VAL A 77 -18.48 0.36 5.28
CA VAL A 77 -18.56 0.10 6.72
C VAL A 77 -17.18 0.26 7.34
N CYS A 78 -17.06 1.21 8.27
CA CYS A 78 -15.91 1.33 9.14
C CYS A 78 -15.94 0.25 10.22
N LEU A 79 -14.91 -0.60 10.29
CA LEU A 79 -14.84 -1.70 11.24
C LEU A 79 -13.55 -1.63 12.07
N ALA A 80 -13.70 -1.50 13.39
CA ALA A 80 -12.57 -1.52 14.29
C ALA A 80 -12.04 -2.95 14.53
N PRO A 81 -10.72 -3.13 14.73
CA PRO A 81 -10.08 -4.39 15.08
C PRO A 81 -10.81 -5.14 16.20
N GLY A 82 -11.04 -6.44 15.99
CA GLY A 82 -11.78 -7.32 16.90
C GLY A 82 -13.31 -7.18 16.87
N LYS A 83 -13.87 -6.16 16.20
CA LYS A 83 -15.32 -5.94 16.08
C LYS A 83 -15.90 -6.71 14.90
N THR A 84 -17.22 -6.91 14.95
CA THR A 84 -18.01 -7.65 13.96
C THR A 84 -19.04 -6.73 13.32
N ALA A 85 -19.28 -6.88 12.02
CA ALA A 85 -20.33 -6.21 11.28
C ALA A 85 -21.20 -7.22 10.53
N LYS A 86 -22.48 -6.88 10.38
CA LYS A 86 -23.43 -7.62 9.53
C LYS A 86 -23.67 -6.82 8.26
N LEU A 87 -23.45 -7.44 7.11
CA LEU A 87 -23.59 -6.84 5.79
C LEU A 87 -24.71 -7.56 5.03
N VAL A 88 -25.56 -6.78 4.35
CA VAL A 88 -26.62 -7.32 3.49
C VAL A 88 -26.50 -6.69 2.10
N LEU A 89 -26.33 -7.54 1.09
CA LEU A 89 -26.19 -7.16 -0.30
C LEU A 89 -27.27 -7.80 -1.15
N ASP A 90 -27.72 -7.10 -2.18
CA ASP A 90 -28.38 -7.73 -3.31
C ASP A 90 -27.28 -8.35 -4.17
N ALA A 91 -27.42 -9.63 -4.45
CA ALA A 91 -26.39 -10.43 -5.09
C ALA A 91 -27.02 -11.42 -6.08
N LYS A 92 -26.70 -11.26 -7.38
CA LYS A 92 -26.97 -12.28 -8.39
C LYS A 92 -25.72 -13.11 -8.58
N VAL A 93 -25.62 -14.18 -7.80
CA VAL A 93 -24.45 -15.08 -7.76
C VAL A 93 -24.89 -16.50 -8.04
N VAL A 94 -24.10 -17.22 -8.84
CA VAL A 94 -24.37 -18.64 -9.12
C VAL A 94 -23.90 -19.51 -7.95
N PRO A 95 -24.59 -20.62 -7.65
CA PRO A 95 -24.11 -21.57 -6.64
C PRO A 95 -22.67 -22.04 -6.93
N GLY A 96 -21.85 -22.13 -5.87
CA GLY A 96 -20.43 -22.50 -5.97
C GLY A 96 -19.48 -21.34 -6.29
N SER A 97 -19.99 -20.10 -6.42
CA SER A 97 -19.14 -18.91 -6.59
C SER A 97 -18.18 -18.74 -5.40
N PHE A 98 -16.98 -18.24 -5.67
CA PHE A 98 -16.08 -17.77 -4.63
C PHE A 98 -16.57 -16.41 -4.12
N ILE A 99 -16.71 -16.27 -2.81
CA ILE A 99 -17.16 -15.04 -2.14
C ILE A 99 -16.21 -14.84 -0.96
N ASP A 100 -15.38 -13.82 -1.01
CA ASP A 100 -14.41 -13.52 0.06
C ASP A 100 -13.93 -12.07 -0.02
N PHE A 101 -13.28 -11.58 1.04
CA PHE A 101 -12.62 -10.29 1.01
C PHE A 101 -11.21 -10.41 0.45
N ASN A 102 -10.81 -9.47 -0.39
CA ASN A 102 -9.47 -9.41 -0.98
C ASN A 102 -8.37 -8.93 0.00
N CYS A 103 -8.60 -9.09 1.30
CA CYS A 103 -7.69 -8.68 2.36
C CYS A 103 -7.62 -9.77 3.44
N ASP A 104 -6.53 -9.80 4.19
CA ASP A 104 -6.33 -10.74 5.30
C ASP A 104 -6.74 -10.18 6.66
N ALA A 105 -7.25 -8.94 6.67
CA ALA A 105 -7.65 -8.22 7.87
C ALA A 105 -9.03 -8.65 8.41
N LEU A 106 -9.83 -9.33 7.60
CA LEU A 106 -11.18 -9.75 7.92
C LEU A 106 -11.31 -11.28 7.92
N THR A 107 -12.22 -11.78 8.75
CA THR A 107 -12.68 -13.16 8.75
C THR A 107 -14.18 -13.17 8.52
N VAL A 108 -14.65 -14.02 7.60
CA VAL A 108 -16.08 -14.24 7.37
C VAL A 108 -16.57 -15.26 8.40
N VAL A 109 -17.43 -14.81 9.32
CA VAL A 109 -17.95 -15.60 10.45
C VAL A 109 -19.20 -16.39 10.03
N ASP A 110 -20.10 -15.76 9.29
CA ASP A 110 -21.30 -16.38 8.72
C ASP A 110 -21.51 -15.86 7.30
N GLN A 111 -21.96 -16.74 6.41
CA GLN A 111 -22.25 -16.42 5.01
C GLN A 111 -23.49 -17.17 4.55
N LYS A 112 -24.52 -16.43 4.15
CA LYS A 112 -25.79 -16.99 3.67
C LYS A 112 -26.25 -16.29 2.40
N LEU A 113 -26.61 -17.07 1.39
CA LEU A 113 -27.21 -16.59 0.15
C LEU A 113 -28.64 -17.11 0.06
N GLU A 114 -29.62 -16.21 0.13
CA GLU A 114 -31.05 -16.56 0.13
C GLU A 114 -31.87 -15.48 -0.58
N GLY A 115 -32.75 -15.87 -1.50
CA GLY A 115 -33.68 -14.94 -2.16
C GLY A 115 -33.01 -13.80 -2.92
N GLY A 116 -31.83 -14.04 -3.52
CA GLY A 116 -31.04 -13.00 -4.20
C GLY A 116 -30.31 -12.04 -3.25
N LYS A 117 -30.28 -12.34 -1.94
CA LYS A 117 -29.55 -11.56 -0.94
C LYS A 117 -28.38 -12.33 -0.38
N LEU A 118 -27.22 -11.69 -0.34
CA LEU A 118 -26.03 -12.18 0.34
C LEU A 118 -25.93 -11.50 1.71
N ARG A 119 -26.03 -12.30 2.77
CA ARG A 119 -25.83 -11.90 4.16
C ARG A 119 -24.45 -12.37 4.61
N LEU A 120 -23.62 -11.44 5.08
CA LEU A 120 -22.30 -11.71 5.61
C LEU A 120 -22.21 -11.21 7.05
N GLU A 121 -21.68 -12.03 7.94
CA GLU A 121 -21.19 -11.58 9.24
C GLU A 121 -19.67 -11.60 9.17
N VAL A 122 -19.02 -10.44 9.31
CA VAL A 122 -17.58 -10.29 9.14
C VAL A 122 -16.96 -9.73 10.40
N ARG A 123 -15.79 -10.24 10.77
CA ARG A 123 -15.04 -9.78 11.94
C ARG A 123 -13.67 -9.29 11.52
N ALA A 124 -13.31 -8.08 11.93
CA ALA A 124 -11.93 -7.62 11.80
C ALA A 124 -11.06 -8.37 12.80
N ARG A 125 -9.88 -8.83 12.36
CA ARG A 125 -8.92 -9.45 13.27
C ARG A 125 -8.50 -8.46 14.36
N PRO A 126 -8.16 -8.93 15.58
CA PRO A 126 -7.69 -8.05 16.65
C PRO A 126 -6.41 -7.28 16.30
N ASP A 127 -5.57 -7.84 15.43
CA ASP A 127 -4.31 -7.29 14.93
C ASP A 127 -4.43 -6.68 13.53
N ALA A 128 -5.65 -6.48 13.03
CA ALA A 128 -5.89 -5.95 11.70
C ALA A 128 -5.28 -4.55 11.53
N MET A 129 -4.36 -4.41 10.58
CA MET A 129 -3.83 -3.13 10.12
C MET A 129 -4.92 -2.35 9.37
N PRO A 130 -4.85 -1.00 9.33
CA PRO A 130 -5.84 -0.21 8.62
C PRO A 130 -5.71 -0.50 7.13
N GLY A 131 -6.84 -0.64 6.46
CA GLY A 131 -6.83 -1.09 5.08
C GLY A 131 -8.23 -1.32 4.54
N ARG A 132 -8.36 -1.05 3.25
CA ARG A 132 -9.60 -1.28 2.50
C ARG A 132 -9.73 -2.76 2.18
N CYS A 133 -10.92 -3.29 2.39
CA CYS A 133 -11.28 -4.67 2.11
C CYS A 133 -12.47 -4.70 1.15
N ASP A 134 -12.22 -5.15 -0.06
CA ASP A 134 -13.24 -5.30 -1.09
C ASP A 134 -13.79 -6.73 -1.05
N LEU A 135 -15.11 -6.85 -1.14
CA LEU A 135 -15.74 -8.14 -1.36
C LEU A 135 -15.54 -8.53 -2.82
N LEU A 136 -14.78 -9.59 -3.04
CA LEU A 136 -14.58 -10.20 -4.34
C LEU A 136 -15.53 -11.39 -4.49
N VAL A 137 -16.26 -11.41 -5.60
CA VAL A 137 -17.10 -12.53 -5.99
C VAL A 137 -16.71 -13.02 -7.36
N ALA A 138 -16.35 -14.30 -7.48
CA ALA A 138 -16.01 -14.93 -8.74
C ALA A 138 -16.96 -16.09 -9.06
N SER A 139 -17.57 -16.04 -10.24
CA SER A 139 -18.57 -17.01 -10.71
C SER A 139 -17.97 -18.42 -10.82
N ALA A 140 -18.71 -19.43 -10.34
CA ALA A 140 -18.34 -20.83 -10.54
C ALA A 140 -18.23 -21.15 -12.04
N GLY A 141 -17.31 -22.03 -12.45
CA GLY A 141 -17.10 -22.42 -13.85
C GLY A 141 -16.47 -21.36 -14.78
N SER A 142 -16.96 -20.12 -14.83
CA SER A 142 -16.40 -19.06 -15.69
C SER A 142 -15.30 -18.23 -15.04
N GLY A 143 -15.21 -18.17 -13.70
CA GLY A 143 -14.22 -17.37 -12.98
C GLY A 143 -14.34 -15.87 -13.17
N ILE A 144 -15.38 -15.39 -13.86
CA ILE A 144 -15.60 -13.97 -14.08
C ILE A 144 -15.92 -13.33 -12.73
N GLN A 145 -15.25 -12.22 -12.43
CA GLN A 145 -15.27 -11.61 -11.11
C GLN A 145 -15.97 -10.24 -11.09
N ALA A 146 -16.53 -9.92 -9.93
CA ALA A 146 -16.97 -8.60 -9.53
C ALA A 146 -16.33 -8.25 -8.18
N SER A 147 -16.09 -6.96 -7.93
CA SER A 147 -15.51 -6.47 -6.67
C SER A 147 -16.28 -5.26 -6.18
N LEU A 148 -16.51 -5.18 -4.88
CA LEU A 148 -17.22 -4.08 -4.24
C LEU A 148 -16.47 -3.62 -2.98
N PRO A 149 -16.03 -2.35 -2.87
CA PRO A 149 -15.50 -1.82 -1.62
C PRO A 149 -16.56 -1.77 -0.54
N LEU A 150 -16.44 -2.63 0.47
CA LEU A 150 -17.46 -2.75 1.51
C LEU A 150 -16.97 -2.39 2.89
N VAL A 151 -15.74 -2.77 3.25
CA VAL A 151 -15.27 -2.64 4.62
C VAL A 151 -13.95 -1.87 4.63
N GLN A 152 -13.85 -0.95 5.58
CA GLN A 152 -12.64 -0.20 5.87
C GLN A 152 -12.22 -0.51 7.30
N VAL A 153 -11.02 -1.06 7.49
CA VAL A 153 -10.47 -1.26 8.84
C VAL A 153 -9.95 0.08 9.35
N VAL A 154 -10.43 0.48 10.53
CA VAL A 154 -10.17 1.76 11.20
C VAL A 154 -9.76 1.52 12.65
N GLY A 155 -8.96 2.38 13.27
CA GLY A 155 -8.47 2.13 14.62
C GLY A 155 -7.32 3.05 15.04
N ARG A 156 -6.80 2.80 16.25
CA ARG A 156 -5.63 3.47 16.79
C ARG A 156 -4.43 2.53 16.80
N TYR A 157 -3.35 2.97 16.19
CA TYR A 157 -2.14 2.18 15.96
C TYR A 157 -0.97 2.82 16.70
N THR A 158 -0.41 2.07 17.65
CA THR A 158 0.78 2.49 18.40
C THR A 158 1.98 1.71 17.92
N TRP A 159 2.93 2.38 17.28
CA TRP A 159 4.16 1.78 16.80
C TRP A 159 5.27 2.01 17.83
N GLU A 160 5.98 0.96 18.19
CA GLU A 160 7.18 1.02 19.02
C GLU A 160 8.36 0.48 18.20
N LEU A 161 9.24 1.38 17.76
CA LEU A 161 10.34 1.11 16.84
C LEU A 161 11.68 1.29 17.54
N GLN A 162 12.62 0.41 17.21
CA GLN A 162 14.00 0.42 17.64
C GLN A 162 14.91 0.33 16.43
N LEU A 163 15.79 1.31 16.29
CA LEU A 163 16.75 1.41 15.21
C LEU A 163 18.09 0.82 15.65
N ALA A 164 18.85 0.29 14.69
CA ALA A 164 20.17 -0.28 14.94
C ALA A 164 21.19 0.73 15.50
N ASN A 165 21.00 2.03 15.24
CA ASN A 165 21.86 3.11 15.75
C ASN A 165 21.57 3.52 17.22
N GLY A 166 20.72 2.77 17.93
CA GLY A 166 20.34 3.02 19.33
C GLY A 166 19.23 4.05 19.51
N THR A 167 18.65 4.57 18.42
CA THR A 167 17.46 5.41 18.44
C THR A 167 16.21 4.55 18.60
N SER A 168 15.23 5.04 19.35
CA SER A 168 13.89 4.45 19.43
C SER A 168 12.83 5.49 19.11
N SER A 169 11.68 5.03 18.65
CA SER A 169 10.55 5.89 18.36
C SER A 169 9.24 5.25 18.81
N ARG A 170 8.33 6.06 19.33
CA ARG A 170 6.95 5.67 19.62
C ARG A 170 6.00 6.52 18.80
N TRP A 171 5.24 5.91 17.90
CA TRP A 171 4.26 6.63 17.07
C TRP A 171 2.86 6.30 17.53
N VAL A 172 1.98 7.30 17.47
CA VAL A 172 0.55 7.13 17.68
C VAL A 172 -0.16 7.72 16.49
N VAL A 173 -0.94 6.87 15.83
CA VAL A 173 -1.55 7.15 14.53
C VAL A 173 -2.99 6.67 14.60
N ASP A 174 -3.92 7.54 14.23
CA ASP A 174 -5.35 7.27 14.32
C ASP A 174 -5.97 7.24 12.91
N ALA A 175 -6.64 6.14 12.58
CA ALA A 175 -7.55 6.04 11.45
C ALA A 175 -8.97 6.11 12.01
N THR A 176 -9.52 7.31 12.17
CA THR A 176 -10.83 7.50 12.81
C THR A 176 -12.00 7.39 11.84
N ARG A 177 -11.78 7.72 10.56
CA ARG A 177 -12.82 7.73 9.53
C ARG A 177 -12.50 6.79 8.39
N CYS A 178 -13.52 6.43 7.62
CA CYS A 178 -13.40 5.51 6.49
C CYS A 178 -12.51 6.09 5.38
N GLU A 179 -12.38 7.41 5.31
CA GLU A 179 -11.57 8.13 4.34
C GLU A 179 -10.08 8.18 4.74
N ASP A 180 -9.77 8.04 6.03
CA ASP A 180 -8.41 8.30 6.56
C ASP A 180 -7.44 7.14 6.30
N ALA A 181 -7.93 5.96 5.92
CA ALA A 181 -7.14 4.73 6.04
C ALA A 181 -6.03 4.53 4.98
N ALA A 182 -5.97 5.37 3.94
CA ALA A 182 -4.87 5.33 2.97
C ALA A 182 -3.68 6.19 3.39
N ASP A 183 -3.94 7.28 4.11
CA ASP A 183 -2.95 8.28 4.52
C ASP A 183 -3.13 8.59 6.00
N LEU A 184 -2.49 7.77 6.82
CA LEU A 184 -2.59 7.93 8.26
C LEU A 184 -1.67 9.05 8.73
N ARG A 185 -2.15 9.92 9.61
CA ARG A 185 -1.35 10.97 10.22
C ARG A 185 -1.29 10.79 11.73
N GLY A 186 -0.16 11.15 12.31
CA GLY A 186 0.06 11.00 13.74
C GLY A 186 1.27 11.76 14.24
N VAL A 187 1.66 11.43 15.47
CA VAL A 187 2.83 12.01 16.13
C VAL A 187 3.82 10.91 16.45
N SER A 188 5.08 11.17 16.12
CA SER A 188 6.23 10.31 16.43
C SER A 188 7.08 10.93 17.54
N ARG A 189 7.34 10.18 18.61
CA ARG A 189 8.20 10.58 19.74
C ARG A 189 9.52 9.86 19.65
N TRP A 190 10.62 10.59 19.56
CA TRP A 190 11.95 10.03 19.34
C TRP A 190 12.80 10.11 20.60
N SER A 191 13.59 9.08 20.86
CA SER A 191 14.61 9.07 21.91
C SER A 191 15.88 8.36 21.45
N ARG A 192 17.03 8.76 21.99
CA ARG A 192 18.32 8.11 21.72
C ARG A 192 19.02 7.84 23.04
N GLN A 193 19.36 6.58 23.28
CA GLN A 193 19.97 6.15 24.55
C GLN A 193 19.18 6.61 25.78
N GLY A 194 17.84 6.53 25.71
CA GLY A 194 16.93 6.95 26.79
C GLY A 194 16.71 8.46 26.93
N LYS A 195 17.40 9.30 26.16
CA LYS A 195 17.18 10.76 26.16
C LYS A 195 16.21 11.17 25.06
N ALA A 196 15.14 11.87 25.44
CA ALA A 196 14.16 12.41 24.49
C ALA A 196 14.84 13.35 23.49
N GLN A 197 14.54 13.19 22.21
CA GLN A 197 15.01 14.03 21.10
C GLN A 197 13.92 15.01 20.63
N GLY A 198 12.65 14.67 20.87
CA GLY A 198 11.50 15.52 20.54
C GLY A 198 10.37 14.75 19.88
N GLU A 199 9.34 15.48 19.45
CA GLU A 199 8.19 14.95 18.72
C GLU A 199 8.17 15.49 17.29
N ARG A 200 7.72 14.68 16.33
CA ARG A 200 7.58 15.05 14.92
C ARG A 200 6.27 14.53 14.35
N PRO A 201 5.57 15.29 13.48
CA PRO A 201 4.47 14.72 12.72
C PRO A 201 4.97 13.56 11.86
N VAL A 202 4.14 12.53 11.73
CA VAL A 202 4.44 11.38 10.88
C VAL A 202 3.23 11.08 10.00
N ALA A 203 3.49 10.85 8.72
CA ALA A 203 2.52 10.36 7.76
C ALA A 203 2.87 8.91 7.42
N LEU A 204 1.91 7.99 7.49
CA LEU A 204 2.07 6.61 7.06
C LEU A 204 1.15 6.33 5.88
N SER A 205 1.72 5.74 4.84
CA SER A 205 0.99 5.22 3.69
C SER A 205 1.39 3.77 3.45
N GLY A 206 0.44 2.92 3.11
CA GLY A 206 0.70 1.50 3.01
C GLY A 206 -0.57 0.67 2.95
N SER A 207 -0.38 -0.63 2.78
CA SER A 207 -1.48 -1.59 2.83
C SER A 207 -0.97 -2.98 3.17
N GLY A 208 -1.80 -3.77 3.83
CA GLY A 208 -1.43 -5.10 4.28
C GLY A 208 -0.21 -5.04 5.20
N GLY A 209 0.83 -5.80 4.85
CA GLY A 209 2.08 -5.83 5.60
C GLY A 209 3.07 -4.72 5.26
N ALA A 210 2.94 -3.99 4.14
CA ALA A 210 3.97 -3.05 3.68
C ALA A 210 3.56 -1.59 3.92
N TRP A 211 4.42 -0.84 4.62
CA TRP A 211 4.16 0.51 5.08
C TRP A 211 5.37 1.41 4.82
N ARG A 212 5.12 2.63 4.36
CA ARG A 212 6.08 3.73 4.29
C ARG A 212 5.68 4.77 5.31
N ALA A 213 6.64 5.26 6.07
CA ALA A 213 6.45 6.37 6.99
C ALA A 213 7.35 7.53 6.60
N GLN A 214 6.77 8.72 6.50
CA GLN A 214 7.48 9.96 6.27
C GLN A 214 7.39 10.81 7.53
N VAL A 215 8.54 11.16 8.09
CA VAL A 215 8.61 12.05 9.25
C VAL A 215 8.73 13.48 8.72
N GLU A 216 7.73 14.29 9.04
CA GLU A 216 7.69 15.66 8.57
C GLU A 216 8.61 16.54 9.44
N PRO A 217 9.46 17.39 8.84
CA PRO A 217 10.23 18.38 9.59
C PRO A 217 9.30 19.43 10.20
N THR A 218 9.69 19.96 11.35
CA THR A 218 8.96 21.10 11.93
C THR A 218 9.11 22.35 11.06
N PRO A 219 8.21 23.35 11.16
CA PRO A 219 8.36 24.61 10.42
C PRO A 219 9.73 25.28 10.62
N GLU A 220 10.27 25.23 11.83
CA GLU A 220 11.59 25.78 12.15
C GLU A 220 12.72 25.00 11.47
N GLU A 221 12.62 23.67 11.41
CA GLU A 221 13.57 22.83 10.67
C GLU A 221 13.47 23.04 9.16
N GLN A 222 12.26 23.24 8.63
CA GLN A 222 12.05 23.58 7.23
C GLN A 222 12.69 24.93 6.89
N GLN A 223 12.50 25.93 7.75
CA GLN A 223 13.11 27.24 7.58
C GLN A 223 14.63 27.15 7.65
N ALA A 224 15.19 26.50 8.69
CA ALA A 224 16.63 26.33 8.82
C ALA A 224 17.24 25.57 7.64
N LEU A 225 16.57 24.52 7.14
CA LEU A 225 16.98 23.81 5.95
C LEU A 225 16.95 24.71 4.71
N SER A 226 15.91 25.54 4.56
CA SER A 226 15.82 26.48 3.43
C SER A 226 16.92 27.55 3.45
N GLU A 227 17.28 28.05 4.63
CA GLU A 227 18.38 28.99 4.83
C GLU A 227 19.73 28.34 4.52
N GLU A 228 19.94 27.10 4.97
CA GLU A 228 21.16 26.33 4.69
C GLU A 228 21.29 26.02 3.19
N LEU A 229 20.21 25.60 2.53
CA LEU A 229 20.19 25.36 1.09
C LEU A 229 20.48 26.64 0.31
N THR A 230 19.91 27.78 0.73
CA THR A 230 20.16 29.08 0.11
C THR A 230 21.62 29.50 0.30
N ALA A 231 22.19 29.32 1.49
CA ALA A 231 23.59 29.62 1.76
C ALA A 231 24.56 28.74 0.94
N GLN A 232 24.24 27.45 0.77
CA GLN A 232 25.04 26.55 -0.07
C GLN A 232 24.93 26.87 -1.56
N SER A 233 23.71 27.15 -2.06
CA SER A 233 23.50 27.49 -3.48
C SER A 233 24.14 28.83 -3.84
N SER A 234 24.15 29.78 -2.90
CA SER A 234 24.78 31.08 -3.04
C SER A 234 26.25 31.11 -2.61
N SER A 235 26.86 29.97 -2.29
CA SER A 235 28.25 29.95 -1.88
C SER A 235 29.16 30.47 -3.00
N GLU A 236 30.18 31.23 -2.64
CA GLU A 236 31.15 31.79 -3.59
C GLU A 236 31.73 30.70 -4.51
N ARG A 237 31.94 29.50 -3.97
CA ARG A 237 32.45 28.35 -4.72
C ARG A 237 31.46 27.84 -5.78
N THR A 238 30.17 27.73 -5.44
CA THR A 238 29.12 27.31 -6.37
C THR A 238 28.90 28.37 -7.45
N ASN A 239 28.83 29.65 -7.05
CA ASN A 239 28.69 30.77 -7.97
C ASN A 239 29.88 30.85 -8.95
N ALA A 240 31.11 30.78 -8.44
CA ALA A 240 32.32 30.79 -9.27
C ALA A 240 32.37 29.59 -10.24
N ALA A 241 31.94 28.40 -9.80
CA ALA A 241 31.87 27.23 -10.68
C ALA A 241 30.84 27.43 -11.80
N MET A 242 29.66 27.98 -11.48
CA MET A 242 28.61 28.26 -12.44
C MET A 242 29.02 29.35 -13.45
N GLU A 243 29.66 30.43 -12.99
CA GLU A 243 30.24 31.46 -13.86
C GLU A 243 31.27 30.88 -14.83
N LYS A 244 32.17 30.00 -14.35
CA LYS A 244 33.16 29.33 -15.20
C LYS A 244 32.52 28.40 -16.22
N ILE A 245 31.49 27.65 -15.83
CA ILE A 245 30.72 26.81 -16.74
C ILE A 245 30.08 27.65 -17.85
N ASN A 246 29.42 28.75 -17.49
CA ASN A 246 28.79 29.65 -18.45
C ASN A 246 29.82 30.25 -19.41
N ALA A 247 30.95 30.74 -18.90
CA ALA A 247 32.03 31.31 -19.71
C ALA A 247 32.67 30.28 -20.67
N LEU A 248 32.91 29.05 -20.19
CA LEU A 248 33.46 27.97 -21.03
C LEU A 248 32.45 27.51 -22.08
N SER A 249 31.17 27.45 -21.74
CA SER A 249 30.11 27.06 -22.67
C SER A 249 29.94 28.10 -23.78
N GLN A 250 30.03 29.39 -23.45
CA GLN A 250 30.03 30.46 -24.45
C GLN A 250 31.25 30.36 -25.38
N LYS A 251 32.45 30.19 -24.83
CA LYS A 251 33.68 30.01 -25.64
C LYS A 251 33.61 28.77 -26.54
N MET A 252 33.06 27.68 -26.04
CA MET A 252 32.81 26.46 -26.82
C MET A 252 31.87 26.76 -28.00
N GLY A 253 30.79 27.50 -27.78
CA GLY A 253 29.88 27.93 -28.85
C GLY A 253 30.54 28.87 -29.87
N GLU A 254 31.40 29.78 -29.42
CA GLU A 254 32.09 30.74 -30.29
C GLU A 254 33.23 30.12 -31.10
N GLU A 255 33.98 29.18 -30.52
CA GLU A 255 35.15 28.55 -31.15
C GLU A 255 34.75 27.30 -31.94
N CYS A 256 34.01 26.37 -31.34
CA CYS A 256 33.78 25.05 -31.95
C CYS A 256 32.76 25.11 -33.09
N VAL A 257 31.76 26.01 -33.04
CA VAL A 257 30.74 26.12 -34.10
C VAL A 257 31.30 26.72 -35.41
N LYS A 258 32.44 27.44 -35.33
CA LYS A 258 33.10 28.02 -36.51
C LYS A 258 34.05 27.03 -37.22
N LEU A 259 34.28 25.85 -36.63
CA LEU A 259 35.17 24.84 -37.19
C LEU A 259 34.44 23.93 -38.17
N LYS A 260 35.21 23.32 -39.09
CA LYS A 260 34.68 22.28 -39.98
C LYS A 260 34.29 21.03 -39.17
N PRO A 261 33.33 20.21 -39.63
CA PRO A 261 32.84 19.03 -38.90
C PRO A 261 33.97 18.12 -38.37
N GLU A 262 35.05 17.94 -39.14
CA GLU A 262 36.18 17.07 -38.77
C GLU A 262 37.00 17.62 -37.58
N GLN A 263 36.89 18.92 -37.30
CA GLN A 263 37.62 19.64 -36.25
C GLN A 263 36.75 19.98 -35.03
N MET A 264 35.43 19.84 -35.15
CA MET A 264 34.50 20.13 -34.05
C MET A 264 34.69 19.16 -32.88
N GLN A 265 34.85 17.87 -33.16
CA GLN A 265 34.94 16.83 -32.14
C GLN A 265 36.14 17.05 -31.17
N PRO A 266 37.39 17.27 -31.65
CA PRO A 266 38.50 17.61 -30.76
C PRO A 266 38.29 18.91 -29.97
N CYS A 267 37.58 19.88 -30.54
CA CYS A 267 37.24 21.14 -29.86
C CYS A 267 36.27 20.91 -28.70
N PHE A 268 35.21 20.13 -28.91
CA PHE A 268 34.28 19.76 -27.84
C PHE A 268 34.97 18.97 -26.72
N GLU A 269 35.82 18.00 -27.05
CA GLU A 269 36.56 17.22 -26.06
C GLU A 269 37.47 18.10 -25.18
N LYS A 270 38.11 19.12 -25.76
CA LYS A 270 38.89 20.11 -25.01
C LYS A 270 38.01 20.84 -23.99
N TYR A 271 36.87 21.38 -24.41
CA TYR A 271 35.97 22.13 -23.52
C TYR A 271 35.28 21.24 -22.49
N GLN A 272 34.95 20.00 -22.86
CA GLN A 272 34.40 19.02 -21.93
C GLN A 272 35.36 18.73 -20.77
N LYS A 273 36.65 18.53 -21.07
CA LYS A 273 37.69 18.37 -20.03
C LYS A 273 37.85 19.61 -19.14
N LEU A 274 37.64 20.81 -19.69
CA LEU A 274 37.69 22.05 -18.92
C LEU A 274 36.44 22.26 -18.05
N LEU A 275 35.28 21.75 -18.48
CA LEU A 275 34.02 21.82 -17.73
C LEU A 275 33.97 20.82 -16.58
N GLU A 276 34.57 19.63 -16.73
CA GLU A 276 34.48 18.52 -15.78
C GLU A 276 34.80 18.89 -14.31
N PRO A 277 35.89 19.64 -13.99
CA PRO A 277 36.17 20.04 -12.62
C PRO A 277 35.07 20.92 -12.01
N HIS A 278 34.45 21.80 -12.80
CA HIS A 278 33.38 22.68 -12.33
C HIS A 278 32.06 21.93 -12.18
N GLN A 279 31.78 20.96 -13.08
CA GLN A 279 30.65 20.06 -12.94
C GLN A 279 30.77 19.22 -11.67
N LYS A 280 31.96 18.73 -11.31
CA LYS A 280 32.21 18.03 -10.05
C LYS A 280 31.96 18.90 -8.82
N VAL A 281 32.24 20.21 -8.88
CA VAL A 281 31.90 21.14 -7.79
C VAL A 281 30.40 21.27 -7.63
N LEU A 282 29.66 21.47 -8.73
CA LEU A 282 28.20 21.56 -8.67
C LEU A 282 27.56 20.23 -8.23
N GLN A 283 28.09 19.10 -8.69
CA GLN A 283 27.64 17.78 -8.26
C GLN A 283 27.87 17.58 -6.77
N ALA A 284 29.08 17.87 -6.27
CA ALA A 284 29.39 17.75 -4.85
C ALA A 284 28.50 18.68 -3.98
N ALA A 285 28.22 19.89 -4.44
CA ALA A 285 27.28 20.79 -3.78
C ALA A 285 25.84 20.22 -3.78
N GLY A 286 25.40 19.65 -4.90
CA GLY A 286 24.10 18.97 -4.99
C GLY A 286 23.99 17.74 -4.07
N ASP A 287 25.06 16.94 -3.97
CA ASP A 287 25.13 15.79 -3.06
C ASP A 287 25.08 16.26 -1.60
N GLN A 288 25.77 17.34 -1.24
CA GLN A 288 25.70 17.95 0.09
C GLN A 288 24.31 18.48 0.41
N MET A 289 23.62 19.13 -0.54
CA MET A 289 22.23 19.58 -0.37
C MET A 289 21.27 18.40 -0.16
N LYS A 290 21.47 17.32 -0.92
CA LYS A 290 20.69 16.09 -0.75
C LYS A 290 20.95 15.46 0.61
N GLU A 291 22.19 15.41 1.06
CA GLU A 291 22.55 14.90 2.38
C GLU A 291 21.95 15.77 3.50
N ALA A 292 22.06 17.10 3.41
CA ALA A 292 21.49 18.02 4.39
C ALA A 292 19.96 17.95 4.47
N SER A 293 19.28 17.73 3.35
CA SER A 293 17.81 17.59 3.31
C SER A 293 17.31 16.22 3.81
N THR A 294 18.16 15.20 3.79
CA THR A 294 17.80 13.83 4.19
C THR A 294 18.25 13.50 5.61
N VAL A 295 19.41 13.95 6.06
CA VAL A 295 19.91 13.70 7.41
C VAL A 295 19.20 14.62 8.40
N ARG A 296 18.26 14.05 9.18
CA ARG A 296 17.53 14.78 10.21
C ARG A 296 18.30 14.76 11.53
N LYS A 297 18.23 15.89 12.25
CA LYS A 297 18.73 15.97 13.64
C LYS A 297 17.90 15.10 14.58
N VAL A 298 16.60 14.97 14.31
CA VAL A 298 15.66 14.17 15.09
C VAL A 298 14.93 13.20 14.18
N GLY A 299 15.02 11.90 14.53
CA GLY A 299 14.35 10.83 13.80
C GLY A 299 14.98 10.48 12.47
N CYS A 300 14.24 9.73 11.66
CA CYS A 300 14.56 9.43 10.26
C CYS A 300 13.79 10.36 9.34
N HIS A 301 14.21 10.47 8.08
CA HIS A 301 13.41 11.13 7.05
C HIS A 301 12.28 10.22 6.54
N GLU A 302 12.64 8.99 6.20
CA GLU A 302 11.73 7.96 5.69
C GLU A 302 11.99 6.63 6.41
N LEU A 303 10.94 5.84 6.60
CA LEU A 303 11.05 4.45 7.01
C LEU A 303 10.22 3.56 6.09
N GLN A 304 10.79 2.42 5.69
CA GLN A 304 10.09 1.35 4.99
C GLN A 304 9.93 0.19 5.96
N LEU A 305 8.68 -0.14 6.30
CA LEU A 305 8.32 -1.06 7.37
C LEU A 305 7.48 -2.21 6.82
N THR A 306 7.76 -3.42 7.30
CA THR A 306 6.97 -4.62 7.11
C THR A 306 6.38 -5.04 8.45
N VAL A 307 5.07 -5.24 8.48
CA VAL A 307 4.31 -5.76 9.63
C VAL A 307 4.05 -7.25 9.38
N GLY A 308 4.60 -8.07 10.26
CA GLY A 308 4.39 -9.52 10.28
C GLY A 308 3.30 -9.93 11.27
N GLU A 309 3.33 -11.22 11.62
CA GLU A 309 2.40 -11.79 12.60
C GLU A 309 2.51 -11.13 13.97
N ALA A 310 1.38 -11.09 14.69
CA ALA A 310 1.26 -10.49 16.03
C ALA A 310 1.76 -9.04 16.12
N GLY A 311 1.79 -8.33 14.98
CA GLY A 311 2.23 -6.94 14.89
C GLY A 311 3.75 -6.77 14.99
N ALA A 312 4.57 -7.79 14.78
CA ALA A 312 6.02 -7.63 14.70
C ALA A 312 6.39 -6.70 13.53
N VAL A 313 7.29 -5.75 13.74
CA VAL A 313 7.71 -4.78 12.72
C VAL A 313 9.20 -4.97 12.40
N THR A 314 9.53 -5.00 11.11
CA THR A 314 10.90 -4.98 10.60
C THR A 314 11.03 -3.98 9.47
N GLY A 315 12.21 -3.45 9.18
CA GLY A 315 12.34 -2.52 8.06
C GLY A 315 13.68 -1.83 7.99
N THR A 316 13.71 -0.75 7.22
CA THR A 316 14.85 0.16 7.08
C THR A 316 14.38 1.60 7.26
N GLY A 317 15.28 2.47 7.74
CA GLY A 317 15.07 3.90 7.83
C GLY A 317 16.21 4.65 7.16
N GLU A 318 15.88 5.72 6.47
CA GLU A 318 16.84 6.61 5.80
C GLU A 318 16.93 7.95 6.55
N GLY A 319 18.12 8.54 6.57
CA GLY A 319 18.30 9.87 7.17
C GLY A 319 18.19 9.90 8.70
N CYS A 320 18.44 8.76 9.36
CA CYS A 320 18.29 8.57 10.79
C CYS A 320 19.46 9.14 11.61
N GLY A 321 19.85 10.39 11.36
CA GLY A 321 20.98 11.07 12.01
C GLY A 321 22.37 10.70 11.47
N ALA A 322 22.45 9.85 10.44
CA ALA A 322 23.65 9.60 9.64
C ALA A 322 23.24 9.22 8.21
N PRO A 323 24.13 9.38 7.21
CA PRO A 323 23.88 8.90 5.86
C PRO A 323 23.69 7.38 5.80
N GLY A 324 22.83 6.93 4.90
CA GLY A 324 22.58 5.51 4.63
C GLY A 324 21.38 4.92 5.36
N GLU A 325 21.16 3.63 5.12
CA GLU A 325 20.05 2.87 5.69
C GLU A 325 20.37 2.37 7.10
N THR A 326 19.40 2.48 8.00
CA THR A 326 19.45 1.94 9.36
C THR A 326 18.37 0.87 9.52
N ALA A 327 18.75 -0.33 9.92
CA ALA A 327 17.77 -1.39 10.19
C ALA A 327 16.82 -1.01 11.33
N VAL A 328 15.54 -1.34 11.17
CA VAL A 328 14.45 -1.05 12.09
C VAL A 328 13.82 -2.37 12.53
N LYS A 329 13.54 -2.49 13.83
CA LYS A 329 12.72 -3.56 14.40
C LYS A 329 11.74 -2.98 15.41
N GLY A 330 10.62 -3.63 15.64
CA GLY A 330 9.63 -3.09 16.56
C GLY A 330 8.38 -3.92 16.67
N LYS A 331 7.32 -3.28 17.14
CA LYS A 331 5.98 -3.84 17.15
C LYS A 331 4.93 -2.75 16.93
N VAL A 332 3.78 -3.14 16.41
CA VAL A 332 2.58 -2.31 16.35
C VAL A 332 1.50 -2.91 17.24
N ALA A 333 0.98 -2.10 18.15
CA ALA A 333 -0.17 -2.43 18.97
C ALA A 333 -1.42 -1.77 18.39
N VAL A 334 -2.47 -2.57 18.24
CA VAL A 334 -3.74 -2.16 17.65
C VAL A 334 -4.78 -2.03 18.74
N SER A 335 -5.54 -0.94 18.72
CA SER A 335 -6.65 -0.70 19.63
C SER A 335 -7.83 -0.07 18.89
N ALA A 336 -9.05 -0.26 19.41
CA ALA A 336 -10.19 0.47 18.88
C ALA A 336 -9.93 1.97 19.05
N ALA A 337 -10.20 2.75 18.00
CA ALA A 337 -10.20 4.19 18.13
C ALA A 337 -11.21 4.57 19.22
N SER A 338 -10.81 5.44 20.15
CA SER A 338 -11.77 6.11 21.03
C SER A 338 -12.73 6.88 20.12
N ALA A 339 -14.04 6.66 20.30
CA ALA A 339 -15.03 7.48 19.62
C ALA A 339 -14.70 8.97 19.87
N PRO A 340 -14.73 9.82 18.83
CA PRO A 340 -14.34 11.22 18.93
C PRO A 340 -15.20 11.99 19.95
#